data_AF-A0A3N1GCZ4-F1
#
_entry.id   AF-A0A3N1GCZ4-F1
#
_cell.length_a   1.000
_cell.length_b   1.000
_cell.length_c   1.000
_cell.angle_alpha   90.00
_cell.angle_beta   90.00
_cell.angle_gamma   90.00
#
_symmetry.space_group_name_H-M   'P 1'
#
loop_
_entity.id
_entity.type
_entity.pdbx_description
1 polymer ?
#
loop_
_entity_poly.entity_id
_entity_poly.type
_entity_poly.pdbx_seq_one_letter_code
_entity_poly.pdbx_strand_id
1 'polypeptide(L)'
;MDEQPATPDARRHLGSCPPWCADCRDSDPPGTLLHRGPTTSVAVYDEACHLVDAHVRPAFWNKPPAWLGTDPADIERPHVEVHLGDGTDVQLYLNPAQARTFAAALMRSADAAETEALYRTPAPCGPPSDTAPVSAPPRSA
;
A
#
# COMPACT_ATOMS: atom_id res chain seq x y z
N MET A 1 -34.16 25.77 -7.62
CA MET A 1 -33.65 24.69 -8.48
C MET A 1 -32.49 24.11 -7.70
N ASP A 2 -32.82 23.23 -6.77
CA ASP A 2 -31.84 22.58 -5.90
C ASP A 2 -31.45 21.26 -6.55
N GLU A 3 -30.20 21.20 -6.99
CA GLU A 3 -29.60 20.00 -7.55
C GLU A 3 -29.34 19.02 -6.40
N GLN A 4 -30.20 18.00 -6.26
CA GLN A 4 -29.98 16.92 -5.31
C GLN A 4 -28.70 16.16 -5.69
N PRO A 5 -27.78 15.90 -4.74
CA PRO A 5 -26.62 15.07 -5.02
C PRO A 5 -27.08 13.65 -5.35
N ALA A 6 -26.68 13.15 -6.51
CA ALA A 6 -26.96 11.79 -6.93
C ALA A 6 -26.52 10.80 -5.85
N THR A 7 -27.44 9.97 -5.37
CA THR A 7 -27.17 8.92 -4.40
C THR A 7 -26.19 7.88 -4.97
N PRO A 8 -25.31 7.27 -4.16
CA PRO A 8 -24.25 6.36 -4.64
C PRO A 8 -24.75 5.02 -5.22
N ASP A 9 -26.06 4.75 -5.18
CA ASP A 9 -26.64 3.43 -5.46
C ASP A 9 -27.15 3.26 -6.91
N ALA A 10 -27.24 4.35 -7.70
CA ALA A 10 -27.89 4.30 -9.01
C ALA A 10 -27.07 3.59 -10.12
N ARG A 11 -25.79 3.23 -9.89
CA ARG A 11 -24.95 2.53 -10.89
C ARG A 11 -24.83 1.02 -10.67
N ARG A 12 -25.53 0.45 -9.68
CA ARG A 12 -25.51 -1.01 -9.41
C ARG A 12 -26.29 -1.87 -10.41
N HIS A 13 -26.89 -1.30 -11.45
CA HIS A 13 -27.84 -2.00 -12.33
C HIS A 13 -27.40 -2.19 -13.78
N LEU A 14 -26.11 -2.44 -14.02
CA LEU A 14 -25.68 -3.14 -15.22
C LEU A 14 -25.16 -4.50 -14.74
N GLY A 15 -25.76 -5.60 -15.19
CA GLY A 15 -25.42 -6.98 -14.81
C GLY A 15 -24.00 -7.43 -15.17
N SER A 16 -23.09 -6.48 -15.38
CA SER A 16 -21.66 -6.61 -15.69
C SER A 16 -20.75 -6.33 -14.48
N CYS A 17 -21.24 -5.72 -13.40
CA CYS A 17 -20.42 -5.39 -12.24
C CYS A 17 -20.29 -6.58 -11.25
N PRO A 18 -19.06 -6.97 -10.87
CA PRO A 18 -18.87 -7.94 -9.79
C PRO A 18 -19.45 -7.45 -8.45
N PRO A 19 -19.85 -8.35 -7.52
CA PRO A 19 -20.45 -7.98 -6.23
C PRO A 19 -19.56 -7.09 -5.34
N TRP A 20 -18.25 -7.15 -5.53
CA TRP A 20 -17.25 -6.35 -4.81
C TRP A 20 -16.97 -4.99 -5.47
N CYS A 21 -17.51 -4.73 -6.67
CA CYS A 21 -17.24 -3.51 -7.42
C CYS A 21 -17.85 -2.29 -6.70
N ALA A 22 -17.00 -1.32 -6.38
CA ALA A 22 -17.38 -0.04 -5.77
C ALA A 22 -17.22 1.14 -6.74
N ASP A 23 -16.32 1.02 -7.71
CA ASP A 23 -16.05 2.01 -8.75
C ASP A 23 -16.00 1.31 -10.11
N CYS A 24 -16.89 1.67 -11.02
CA CYS A 24 -17.00 1.10 -12.36
C CYS A 24 -16.89 2.24 -13.36
N ARG A 25 -15.91 2.16 -14.27
CA ARG A 25 -15.64 3.21 -15.26
C ARG A 25 -15.47 2.62 -16.64
N ASP A 26 -15.99 3.32 -17.64
CA ASP A 26 -15.63 3.09 -19.02
C ASP A 26 -14.13 3.34 -19.21
N SER A 27 -13.53 2.57 -20.11
CA SER A 27 -12.14 2.73 -20.47
C SER A 27 -11.94 2.56 -21.97
N ASP A 28 -10.78 2.99 -22.46
CA ASP A 28 -10.34 2.78 -23.84
C ASP A 28 -9.68 1.40 -23.90
N PRO A 29 -10.10 0.49 -24.81
CA PRO A 29 -10.99 0.67 -25.95
C PRO A 29 -12.49 0.67 -25.61
N PRO A 30 -13.35 1.35 -26.42
CA PRO A 30 -14.79 1.42 -26.19
C PRO A 30 -15.43 0.05 -25.92
N GLY A 31 -16.29 0.01 -24.90
CA GLY A 31 -16.93 -1.22 -24.43
C GLY A 31 -16.11 -1.99 -23.40
N THR A 32 -14.92 -1.50 -23.01
CA THR A 32 -14.17 -2.01 -21.86
C THR A 32 -14.62 -1.30 -20.58
N LEU A 33 -14.89 -2.08 -19.54
CA LEU A 33 -15.17 -1.56 -18.20
C LEU A 33 -14.04 -1.92 -17.25
N LEU A 34 -13.55 -0.94 -16.51
CA LEU A 34 -12.67 -1.14 -15.36
C LEU A 34 -13.49 -1.14 -14.08
N HIS A 35 -13.52 -2.30 -13.43
CA HIS A 35 -14.14 -2.50 -12.13
C HIS A 35 -13.07 -2.43 -11.04
N ARG A 36 -13.31 -1.63 -10.01
CA ARG A 36 -12.45 -1.50 -8.83
C ARG A 36 -13.29 -1.65 -7.57
N GLY A 37 -12.74 -2.40 -6.61
CA GLY A 37 -13.34 -2.52 -5.29
C GLY A 37 -12.96 -1.37 -4.36
N PRO A 38 -13.41 -1.44 -3.10
CA PRO A 38 -12.98 -0.53 -2.05
C PRO A 38 -11.45 -0.50 -1.93
N THR A 39 -10.91 0.67 -1.59
CA THR A 39 -9.48 0.86 -1.35
C THR A 39 -9.19 0.80 0.15
N THR A 40 -8.22 -0.02 0.52
CA THR A 40 -7.62 0.01 1.85
C THR A 40 -6.32 0.81 1.79
N SER A 41 -6.15 1.76 2.70
CA SER A 41 -4.92 2.55 2.82
C SER A 41 -4.11 2.11 4.04
N VAL A 42 -2.80 1.98 3.86
CA VAL A 42 -1.84 1.67 4.92
C VAL A 42 -0.73 2.71 4.86
N ALA A 43 -0.50 3.43 5.96
CA ALA A 43 0.60 4.39 6.03
C ALA A 43 1.95 3.65 6.09
N VAL A 44 2.87 4.00 5.19
CA VAL A 44 4.21 3.42 5.07
C VAL A 44 5.26 4.52 4.90
N TYR A 45 6.54 4.18 5.02
CA TYR A 45 7.64 5.10 4.77
C TYR A 45 8.30 4.80 3.41
N ASP A 46 8.59 5.85 2.64
CA ASP A 46 9.40 5.77 1.43
C ASP A 46 10.91 5.79 1.74
N GLU A 47 11.74 5.76 0.70
CA GLU A 47 13.20 5.82 0.85
C GLU A 47 13.73 7.14 1.42
N ALA A 48 12.96 8.23 1.28
CA ALA A 48 13.26 9.54 1.83
C ALA A 48 12.73 9.72 3.27
N CYS A 49 12.19 8.66 3.87
CA CYS A 49 11.58 8.65 5.20
C CYS A 49 10.34 9.55 5.33
N HIS A 50 9.64 9.82 4.23
CA HIS A 50 8.34 10.46 4.25
C HIS A 50 7.24 9.42 4.47
N LEU A 51 6.21 9.82 5.22
CA LEU A 51 5.01 9.02 5.36
C LEU A 51 4.16 9.16 4.09
N VAL A 52 3.89 8.04 3.44
CA VAL A 52 3.06 7.94 2.24
C VAL A 52 1.99 6.87 2.44
N ASP A 53 0.90 6.95 1.69
CA ASP A 53 -0.14 5.93 1.71
C ASP A 53 0.15 4.83 0.69
N ALA A 54 0.10 3.58 1.14
CA ALA A 54 -0.01 2.40 0.29
C ALA A 54 -1.48 2.05 0.11
N HIS A 55 -1.97 2.09 -1.12
CA HIS A 55 -3.35 1.78 -1.47
C HIS A 55 -3.46 0.38 -2.07
N VAL A 56 -4.35 -0.44 -1.53
CA VAL A 56 -4.60 -1.81 -1.99
C VAL A 56 -6.08 -1.97 -2.36
N ARG A 57 -6.37 -2.48 -3.56
CA ARG A 57 -7.76 -2.77 -3.98
C ARG A 57 -7.83 -3.87 -5.03
N PRO A 58 -8.94 -4.63 -5.12
CA PRO A 58 -9.18 -5.52 -6.24
C PRO A 58 -9.59 -4.72 -7.48
N ALA A 59 -9.18 -5.20 -8.65
CA ALA A 59 -9.55 -4.64 -9.94
C ALA A 59 -9.79 -5.73 -10.99
N PHE A 60 -10.61 -5.43 -12.00
CA PHE A 60 -10.89 -6.33 -13.11
C PHE A 60 -11.27 -5.53 -14.37
N TRP A 61 -10.67 -5.92 -15.50
CA TRP A 61 -11.00 -5.40 -16.81
C TRP A 61 -12.01 -6.31 -17.49
N ASN A 62 -13.24 -5.84 -17.64
CA ASN A 62 -14.23 -6.52 -18.48
C ASN A 62 -14.06 -6.03 -19.92
N LYS A 63 -13.27 -6.79 -20.69
CA LYS A 63 -12.93 -6.47 -22.09
C LYS A 63 -13.88 -7.14 -23.08
N PRO A 64 -14.15 -6.50 -24.23
CA PRO A 64 -14.81 -7.16 -25.35
C PRO A 64 -13.97 -8.34 -25.89
N PRO A 65 -14.58 -9.37 -26.51
CA PRO A 65 -13.85 -10.51 -27.08
C PRO A 65 -12.72 -10.13 -28.04
N ALA A 66 -12.89 -9.05 -28.81
CA ALA A 66 -11.90 -8.55 -29.76
C ALA A 66 -10.61 -8.02 -29.10
N TRP A 67 -10.64 -7.78 -27.78
CA TRP A 67 -9.54 -7.20 -27.01
C TRP A 67 -8.98 -8.14 -25.94
N LEU A 68 -9.49 -9.37 -25.85
CA LEU A 68 -8.89 -10.39 -24.99
C LEU A 68 -7.50 -10.79 -25.54
N GLY A 69 -6.52 -10.96 -24.66
CA GLY A 69 -5.13 -11.29 -24.97
C GLY A 69 -4.26 -10.11 -25.41
N THR A 70 -4.75 -8.87 -25.27
CA THR A 70 -4.01 -7.65 -25.67
C THR A 70 -3.14 -7.09 -24.54
N ASP A 71 -3.48 -7.43 -23.30
CA ASP A 71 -2.67 -7.14 -22.12
C ASP A 71 -2.03 -8.41 -21.58
N PRO A 72 -1.02 -8.30 -20.68
CA PRO A 72 -0.54 -9.45 -19.93
C PRO A 72 -1.70 -10.24 -19.33
N ALA A 73 -1.73 -11.55 -19.56
CA ALA A 73 -2.86 -12.42 -19.19
C ALA A 73 -3.23 -12.35 -17.69
N ASP A 74 -2.28 -11.94 -16.84
CA ASP A 74 -2.48 -11.75 -15.40
C ASP A 74 -3.32 -10.51 -15.05
N ILE A 75 -3.33 -9.46 -15.88
CA ILE A 75 -4.13 -8.25 -15.64
C ILE A 75 -5.49 -8.27 -16.34
N GLU A 76 -5.66 -9.10 -17.37
CA GLU A 76 -6.97 -9.38 -17.99
C GLU A 76 -7.89 -10.22 -17.09
N ARG A 77 -7.33 -10.80 -16.03
CA ARG A 77 -8.06 -11.49 -14.97
C ARG A 77 -8.27 -10.56 -13.78
N PRO A 78 -9.21 -10.88 -12.88
CA PRO A 78 -9.31 -10.17 -11.61
C PRO A 78 -7.96 -10.20 -10.89
N HIS A 79 -7.47 -9.04 -10.49
CA HIS A 79 -6.15 -8.84 -9.90
C HIS A 79 -6.26 -7.86 -8.72
N VAL A 80 -5.16 -7.68 -8.01
CA VAL A 80 -4.99 -6.72 -6.91
C VAL A 80 -4.04 -5.65 -7.40
N GLU A 81 -4.50 -4.40 -7.34
CA GLU A 81 -3.70 -3.20 -7.54
C GLU A 81 -3.08 -2.81 -6.19
N VAL A 82 -1.76 -2.57 -6.17
CA VAL A 82 -1.03 -1.96 -5.05
C VAL A 82 -0.31 -0.72 -5.55
N HIS A 83 -0.61 0.44 -4.99
CA HIS A 83 0.03 1.72 -5.34
C HIS A 83 0.65 2.35 -4.11
N LEU A 84 1.80 2.98 -4.28
CA LEU A 84 2.43 3.82 -3.26
C LEU A 84 2.29 5.29 -3.66
N GLY A 85 1.99 6.14 -2.67
CA GLY A 85 1.85 7.58 -2.87
C GLY A 85 0.63 7.93 -3.71
N ASP A 86 0.76 8.98 -4.54
CA ASP A 86 -0.30 9.45 -5.45
C ASP A 86 -0.49 8.57 -6.69
N GLY A 87 0.27 7.46 -6.79
CA GLY A 87 0.16 6.47 -7.86
C GLY A 87 1.10 6.68 -9.05
N THR A 88 2.04 7.63 -8.99
CA THR A 88 3.04 7.81 -10.08
C THR A 88 4.28 6.95 -9.97
N ASP A 89 4.59 6.41 -8.78
CA ASP A 89 5.92 5.86 -8.51
C ASP A 89 6.01 4.35 -8.76
N VAL A 90 5.16 3.57 -8.09
CA VAL A 90 5.17 2.11 -8.24
C VAL A 90 3.73 1.60 -8.21
N GLN A 91 3.38 0.89 -9.28
CA GLN A 91 2.10 0.20 -9.40
C GLN A 91 2.35 -1.28 -9.63
N LEU A 92 1.95 -2.10 -8.65
CA LEU A 92 2.00 -3.56 -8.76
C LEU A 92 0.61 -4.08 -9.12
N TYR A 93 0.58 -4.97 -10.09
CA TYR A 93 -0.59 -5.74 -10.45
C TYR A 93 -0.32 -7.21 -10.10
N LEU A 94 -1.09 -7.74 -9.14
CA LEU A 94 -0.90 -9.08 -8.64
C LEU A 94 -2.14 -9.91 -8.93
N ASN A 95 -1.98 -11.06 -9.59
CA ASN A 95 -3.08 -12.01 -9.64
C ASN A 95 -3.40 -12.53 -8.20
N PRO A 96 -4.57 -13.16 -7.96
CA PRO A 96 -4.99 -13.52 -6.61
C PRO A 96 -4.04 -14.52 -5.92
N ALA A 97 -3.32 -15.35 -6.66
CA ALA A 97 -2.34 -16.27 -6.07
C ALA A 97 -1.08 -15.51 -5.62
N GLN A 98 -0.56 -14.62 -6.48
CA GLN A 98 0.58 -13.74 -6.16
C GLN A 98 0.26 -12.84 -4.97
N ALA A 99 -0.93 -12.25 -4.91
CA ALA A 99 -1.35 -11.39 -3.79
C ALA A 99 -1.34 -12.12 -2.44
N ARG A 100 -1.82 -13.38 -2.41
CA ARG A 100 -1.78 -14.21 -1.18
C ARG A 100 -0.34 -14.57 -0.79
N THR A 101 0.49 -14.95 -1.76
CA THR A 101 1.91 -15.24 -1.52
C THR A 101 2.66 -14.01 -1.00
N PHE A 102 2.39 -12.85 -1.58
CA PHE A 102 2.97 -11.56 -1.18
C PHE A 102 2.55 -11.20 0.24
N ALA A 103 1.26 -11.27 0.56
CA ALA A 103 0.77 -11.04 1.93
C ALA A 103 1.41 -12.01 2.95
N ALA A 104 1.54 -13.29 2.59
CA ALA A 104 2.21 -14.27 3.45
C ALA A 104 3.70 -13.96 3.65
N ALA A 105 4.38 -13.46 2.63
CA ALA A 105 5.76 -13.02 2.76
C ALA A 105 5.88 -11.79 3.68
N LEU A 106 5.00 -10.80 3.51
CA LEU A 106 4.95 -9.62 4.38
C LEU A 106 4.76 -9.99 5.86
N MET A 107 3.80 -10.88 6.16
CA MET A 107 3.57 -11.35 7.53
C MET A 107 4.82 -12.01 8.13
N ARG A 108 5.44 -12.96 7.40
CA ARG A 108 6.67 -13.62 7.89
C ARG A 108 7.83 -12.65 8.10
N SER A 109 7.97 -11.65 7.22
CA SER A 109 9.01 -10.63 7.36
C SER A 109 8.75 -9.71 8.55
N ALA A 110 7.49 -9.38 8.83
CA ALA A 110 7.12 -8.62 10.02
C ALA A 110 7.46 -9.39 11.31
N ASP A 111 7.04 -10.67 11.40
CA ASP A 111 7.35 -11.53 12.55
C ASP A 111 8.87 -11.64 12.80
N ALA A 112 9.66 -11.76 11.72
CA ALA A 112 11.11 -11.81 11.80
C ALA A 112 11.73 -10.46 12.27
N ALA A 113 11.20 -9.33 11.80
CA ALA A 113 11.67 -8.01 12.20
C ALA A 113 11.35 -7.70 13.68
N GLU A 114 10.17 -8.10 14.16
CA GLU A 114 9.79 -7.98 15.58
C GLU A 114 10.70 -8.81 16.48
N THR A 115 11.14 -9.97 16.00
CA THR A 115 12.10 -10.82 16.72
C THR A 115 13.43 -10.08 16.95
N GLU A 116 13.96 -9.37 15.94
CA GLU A 116 15.18 -8.56 16.09
C GLU A 116 15.00 -7.41 17.10
N ALA A 117 13.81 -6.80 17.14
CA ALA A 117 13.51 -5.75 18.11
C ALA A 117 13.58 -6.25 19.57
N LEU A 118 13.26 -7.52 19.81
CA LEU A 118 13.38 -8.14 21.15
C LEU A 118 14.84 -8.42 21.54
N TYR A 119 15.73 -8.66 20.58
CA TYR A 119 17.15 -8.91 20.83
C TYR A 119 17.99 -7.63 20.93
N ARG A 120 17.45 -6.49 20.51
CA ARG A 120 18.06 -5.18 20.72
C ARG A 120 17.96 -4.80 22.19
N THR A 121 18.90 -5.31 22.98
CA THR A 121 19.09 -4.91 24.38
C THR A 121 19.25 -3.38 24.38
N PRO A 122 18.44 -2.61 25.12
CA PRO A 122 18.72 -1.19 25.32
C PRO A 122 20.15 -1.12 25.84
N ALA A 123 21.02 -0.33 25.20
CA ALA A 123 22.36 -0.12 25.73
C ALA A 123 22.20 0.24 27.22
N PRO A 124 22.82 -0.50 28.16
CA PRO A 124 22.69 -0.17 29.57
C PRO A 124 23.13 1.28 29.69
N CYS A 125 22.26 2.12 30.26
CA CYS A 125 22.62 3.49 30.62
C CYS A 125 23.88 3.39 31.47
N GLY A 126 25.05 3.64 30.86
CA GLY A 126 26.29 3.73 31.61
C GLY A 126 26.09 4.80 32.68
N PRO A 127 26.60 4.59 33.91
CA PRO A 127 26.47 5.61 34.94
C PRO A 127 27.02 6.93 34.42
N PRO A 128 26.46 8.08 34.84
CA PRO A 128 27.05 9.38 34.50
C PRO A 128 28.53 9.33 34.86
N SER A 129 29.38 9.66 33.90
CA SER A 129 30.83 9.79 34.11
C SER A 129 31.09 11.01 34.98
N ASP A 130 30.73 10.92 36.25
CA ASP A 130 31.20 11.82 37.29
C ASP A 130 32.56 11.29 37.77
N THR A 131 33.63 11.83 37.18
CA THR A 131 34.88 12.16 37.89
C THR A 131 35.87 12.80 36.93
N ALA A 132 35.75 14.12 36.74
CA ALA A 132 36.94 14.93 36.42
C ALA A 132 37.63 15.29 37.74
N PRO A 133 38.92 14.98 37.94
CA PRO A 133 39.63 15.40 39.13
C PRO A 133 39.86 16.92 39.12
N VAL A 134 39.73 17.50 40.31
CA VAL A 134 39.83 18.93 40.58
C VAL A 134 41.19 19.50 40.11
N SER A 135 41.16 20.56 39.31
CA SER A 135 42.35 21.38 39.05
C SER A 135 42.54 22.34 40.23
N ALA A 136 43.58 22.16 41.03
CA ALA A 136 44.04 23.17 41.98
C ALA A 136 45.12 24.04 41.28
N PRO A 137 45.09 25.38 41.44
CA PRO A 137 46.09 26.25 40.81
C PRO A 137 47.42 26.21 41.60
N PRO A 138 48.57 26.46 40.94
CA PRO A 138 49.85 26.56 41.62
C PRO A 138 49.90 27.84 42.46
N ARG A 139 50.35 27.73 43.72
CA ARG A 139 50.73 28.88 44.56
C ARG A 139 52.09 29.39 44.12
N SER A 140 52.17 30.68 43.77
CA SER A 140 53.42 31.40 43.51
C SER A 140 54.30 31.45 44.77
N ALA A 141 55.62 31.36 44.56
CA ALA A 141 56.65 31.66 45.55
C ALA A 141 57.13 33.11 45.39
#